data_AF-X1UTK5-F1
#
_entry.id   AF-X1UTK5-F1
#
_cell.length_a   1.000
_cell.length_b   1.000
_cell.length_c   1.000
_cell.angle_alpha   90.00
_cell.angle_beta   90.00
_cell.angle_gamma   90.00
#
_symmetry.space_group_name_H-M   'P 1'
#
loop_
_entity.id
_entity.type
_entity.pdbx_description
1 polymer ?
#
loop_
_entity_poly.entity_id
_entity_poly.type
_entity_poly.pdbx_seq_one_letter_code
_entity_poly.pdbx_strand_id
1 'polypeptide(L)'
;RIDETELRSIYQRRGYFGKDLENYVVWTKVYVAFPDLIARWSKGWITEEEVRSELSTLGMPAERVEEMIQTKIKKVAPDRVSGERDLTKADIYKGVKTGRITRGEASELLTDLGFDEDEADFLLFINIPEDEEDEVVAQRALTKADILKGLKTEVITRPEAKTRLLDLRYSDLDAEFLLKIFDAQVKPPVDPKLKEASKADILLGVKKDLITPSEGYTMLLDLDFTPEAADFILMVKAEKSAFSPV
;
A
#
# COMPACT_ATOMS: atom_id res chain seq x y z
N ARG A 1 -53.18 -23.95 -12.22
CA ARG A 1 -52.61 -24.15 -10.86
C ARG A 1 -53.72 -24.76 -10.04
N ILE A 2 -53.49 -25.92 -9.44
CA ILE A 2 -54.46 -26.56 -8.54
C ILE A 2 -54.53 -25.68 -7.29
N ASP A 3 -55.74 -25.26 -6.89
CA ASP A 3 -55.94 -24.49 -5.66
C ASP A 3 -56.08 -25.43 -4.44
N GLU A 4 -56.08 -24.87 -3.22
CA GLU A 4 -56.12 -25.68 -2.00
C GLU A 4 -57.42 -26.51 -1.88
N THR A 5 -58.53 -25.98 -2.38
CA THR A 5 -59.84 -26.66 -2.34
C THR A 5 -59.83 -27.88 -3.26
N GLU A 6 -59.32 -27.72 -4.47
CA GLU A 6 -59.14 -28.79 -5.43
C GLU A 6 -58.11 -29.83 -4.94
N LEU A 7 -57.02 -29.38 -4.31
CA LEU A 7 -56.01 -30.25 -3.70
C LEU A 7 -56.58 -31.12 -2.57
N ARG A 8 -57.38 -30.52 -1.67
CA ARG A 8 -58.11 -31.25 -0.63
C ARG A 8 -59.03 -32.30 -1.23
N SER A 9 -59.79 -31.93 -2.27
CA SER A 9 -60.70 -32.85 -2.95
C SER A 9 -59.96 -34.03 -3.59
N ILE A 10 -58.79 -33.80 -4.20
CA ILE A 10 -57.95 -34.86 -4.77
C ILE A 10 -57.49 -35.83 -3.67
N TYR A 11 -57.00 -35.34 -2.54
CA TYR A 11 -56.55 -36.19 -1.44
C TYR A 11 -57.68 -36.96 -0.77
N GLN A 12 -58.85 -36.35 -0.59
CA GLN A 12 -60.03 -37.05 -0.09
C GLN A 12 -60.47 -38.20 -1.00
N ARG A 13 -60.48 -37.98 -2.34
CA ARG A 13 -60.76 -39.05 -3.32
C ARG A 13 -59.72 -40.18 -3.27
N ARG A 14 -58.52 -39.90 -2.78
CA ARG A 14 -57.44 -40.89 -2.57
C ARG A 14 -57.44 -41.53 -1.18
N GLY A 15 -58.45 -41.22 -0.36
CA GLY A 15 -58.65 -41.85 0.95
C GLY A 15 -57.97 -41.14 2.13
N TYR A 16 -57.47 -39.92 1.95
CA TYR A 16 -56.92 -39.12 3.06
C TYR A 16 -58.01 -38.29 3.73
N PHE A 17 -58.07 -38.34 5.06
CA PHE A 17 -59.07 -37.64 5.86
C PHE A 17 -58.46 -37.05 7.14
N GLY A 18 -59.19 -36.15 7.79
CA GLY A 18 -58.82 -35.60 9.09
C GLY A 18 -57.42 -34.98 9.10
N LYS A 19 -56.63 -35.30 10.14
CA LYS A 19 -55.28 -34.76 10.31
C LYS A 19 -54.33 -35.12 9.16
N ASP A 20 -54.48 -36.30 8.59
CA ASP A 20 -53.62 -36.74 7.48
C ASP A 20 -53.86 -35.91 6.23
N LEU A 21 -55.14 -35.62 5.92
CA LEU A 21 -55.50 -34.73 4.82
C LEU A 21 -54.82 -33.35 4.97
N GLU A 22 -54.94 -32.73 6.14
CA GLU A 22 -54.36 -31.41 6.39
C GLU A 22 -52.83 -31.43 6.33
N ASN A 23 -52.20 -32.49 6.86
CA ASN A 23 -50.75 -32.65 6.76
C ASN A 23 -50.29 -32.78 5.30
N TYR A 24 -50.96 -33.58 4.47
CA TYR A 24 -50.62 -33.75 3.06
C TYR A 24 -50.83 -32.47 2.25
N VAL A 25 -51.87 -31.70 2.56
CA VAL A 25 -52.11 -30.40 1.92
C VAL A 25 -50.98 -29.43 2.23
N VAL A 26 -50.59 -29.28 3.51
CA VAL A 26 -49.47 -28.43 3.93
C VAL A 26 -48.16 -28.90 3.29
N TRP A 27 -47.88 -30.20 3.34
CA TRP A 27 -46.66 -30.78 2.78
C TRP A 27 -46.55 -30.48 1.28
N THR A 28 -47.63 -30.66 0.52
CA THR A 28 -47.61 -30.39 -0.92
C THR A 28 -47.44 -28.91 -1.24
N LYS A 29 -48.10 -28.01 -0.51
CA LYS A 29 -47.92 -26.55 -0.68
C LYS A 29 -46.46 -26.15 -0.45
N VAL A 30 -45.88 -26.62 0.65
CA VAL A 30 -44.48 -26.36 1.02
C VAL A 30 -43.53 -26.89 -0.04
N TYR A 31 -43.60 -28.18 -0.37
CA TYR A 31 -42.60 -28.81 -1.25
C TYR A 31 -42.69 -28.33 -2.70
N VAL A 32 -43.84 -27.80 -3.12
CA VAL A 32 -43.99 -27.13 -4.43
C VAL A 32 -43.37 -25.73 -4.42
N ALA A 33 -43.51 -24.96 -3.33
CA ALA A 33 -42.97 -23.61 -3.24
C ALA A 33 -41.48 -23.58 -2.87
N PHE A 34 -41.00 -24.60 -2.16
CA PHE A 34 -39.66 -24.60 -1.56
C PHE A 34 -38.50 -24.46 -2.57
N PRO A 35 -38.49 -25.14 -3.73
CA PRO A 35 -37.41 -24.96 -4.71
C PRO A 35 -37.27 -23.51 -5.21
N ASP A 36 -38.40 -22.82 -5.42
CA ASP A 36 -38.41 -21.41 -5.82
C ASP A 36 -37.93 -20.49 -4.69
N LEU A 37 -38.41 -20.71 -3.46
CA LEU A 37 -37.96 -19.97 -2.28
C LEU A 37 -36.44 -20.08 -2.10
N ILE A 38 -35.89 -21.29 -2.20
CA ILE A 38 -34.44 -21.49 -2.10
C ILE A 38 -33.70 -20.83 -3.27
N ALA A 39 -34.20 -20.92 -4.50
CA ALA A 39 -33.56 -20.28 -5.65
C ALA A 39 -33.56 -18.75 -5.55
N ARG A 40 -34.61 -18.14 -4.97
CA ARG A 40 -34.65 -16.69 -4.73
C ARG A 40 -33.73 -16.28 -3.59
N TRP A 41 -33.71 -17.06 -2.52
CA TRP A 41 -32.83 -16.82 -1.38
C TRP A 41 -31.35 -16.98 -1.74
N SER A 42 -31.00 -18.04 -2.48
CA SER A 42 -29.62 -18.27 -2.92
C SER A 42 -29.11 -17.15 -3.85
N LYS A 43 -30.00 -16.48 -4.57
CA LYS A 43 -29.69 -15.30 -5.41
C LYS A 43 -29.73 -13.98 -4.63
N GLY A 44 -30.00 -14.00 -3.34
CA GLY A 44 -30.12 -12.81 -2.49
C GLY A 44 -31.35 -11.94 -2.79
N TRP A 45 -32.37 -12.47 -3.49
CA TRP A 45 -33.59 -11.72 -3.81
C TRP A 45 -34.57 -11.65 -2.64
N ILE A 46 -34.44 -12.58 -1.69
CA ILE A 46 -35.20 -12.60 -0.44
C ILE A 46 -34.27 -12.94 0.73
N THR A 47 -34.61 -12.47 1.93
CA THR A 47 -33.89 -12.76 3.17
C THR A 47 -34.30 -14.10 3.79
N GLU A 48 -33.51 -14.58 4.75
CA GLU A 48 -33.87 -15.79 5.51
C GLU A 48 -35.19 -15.58 6.29
N GLU A 49 -35.39 -14.41 6.88
CA GLU A 49 -36.64 -14.02 7.54
C GLU A 49 -37.84 -14.08 6.59
N GLU A 50 -37.68 -13.64 5.34
CA GLU A 50 -38.71 -13.73 4.30
C GLU A 50 -39.02 -15.19 3.94
N VAL A 51 -38.01 -16.06 3.85
CA VAL A 51 -38.23 -17.50 3.67
C VAL A 51 -39.01 -18.10 4.86
N ARG A 52 -38.65 -17.75 6.11
CA ARG A 52 -39.38 -18.20 7.31
C ARG A 52 -40.84 -17.75 7.30
N SER A 53 -41.09 -16.51 6.92
CA SER A 53 -42.42 -15.91 6.83
C SER A 53 -43.29 -16.62 5.78
N GLU A 54 -42.73 -16.89 4.60
CA GLU A 54 -43.42 -17.58 3.51
C GLU A 54 -43.76 -19.03 3.88
N LEU A 55 -42.83 -19.77 4.49
CA LEU A 55 -43.08 -21.15 4.96
C LEU A 55 -44.18 -21.20 6.03
N SER A 56 -44.18 -20.23 6.95
CA SER A 56 -45.23 -20.10 7.97
C SER A 56 -46.59 -19.79 7.34
N THR A 57 -46.62 -18.91 6.34
CA THR A 57 -47.83 -18.55 5.58
C THR A 57 -48.42 -19.73 4.82
N LEU A 58 -47.58 -20.68 4.38
CA LEU A 58 -48.03 -21.92 3.75
C LEU A 58 -48.65 -22.92 4.73
N GLY A 59 -48.61 -22.64 6.03
CA GLY A 59 -49.19 -23.46 7.09
C GLY A 59 -48.19 -24.39 7.78
N MET A 60 -46.88 -24.19 7.58
CA MET A 60 -45.86 -24.99 8.26
C MET A 60 -45.77 -24.60 9.75
N PRO A 61 -45.74 -25.57 10.68
CA PRO A 61 -45.47 -25.29 12.09
C PRO A 61 -44.08 -24.66 12.31
N ALA A 62 -43.97 -23.71 13.23
CA ALA A 62 -42.73 -22.97 13.49
C ALA A 62 -41.51 -23.88 13.77
N GLU A 63 -41.70 -24.94 14.57
CA GLU A 63 -40.63 -25.92 14.85
C GLU A 63 -40.12 -26.61 13.57
N ARG A 64 -41.02 -26.90 12.62
CA ARG A 64 -40.68 -27.53 11.35
C ARG A 64 -40.04 -26.55 10.37
N VAL A 65 -40.43 -25.27 10.42
CA VAL A 65 -39.76 -24.19 9.68
C VAL A 65 -38.30 -24.18 10.10
N GLU A 66 -38.02 -24.09 11.39
CA GLU A 66 -36.67 -24.03 11.93
C GLU A 66 -35.82 -25.24 11.52
N GLU A 67 -36.37 -26.46 11.62
CA GLU A 67 -35.70 -27.66 11.15
C GLU A 67 -35.35 -27.61 9.65
N MET A 68 -36.26 -27.10 8.81
CA MET A 68 -36.01 -26.97 7.37
C MET A 68 -34.94 -25.91 7.05
N ILE A 69 -34.96 -24.78 7.74
CA ILE A 69 -33.92 -23.75 7.61
C ILE A 69 -32.55 -24.37 7.97
N GLN A 70 -32.43 -24.97 9.16
CA GLN A 70 -31.17 -25.54 9.62
C GLN A 70 -30.63 -26.64 8.69
N THR A 71 -31.48 -27.50 8.14
CA THR A 71 -31.04 -28.65 7.34
C THR A 71 -30.84 -28.35 5.85
N LYS A 72 -31.49 -27.31 5.31
CA LYS A 72 -31.51 -27.02 3.86
C LYS A 72 -30.89 -25.67 3.48
N ILE A 73 -30.96 -24.67 4.35
CA ILE A 73 -30.46 -23.31 4.08
C ILE A 73 -28.98 -23.20 4.46
N LYS A 74 -28.56 -23.69 5.64
CA LYS A 74 -27.12 -23.68 6.03
C LYS A 74 -26.16 -24.37 5.05
N LYS A 75 -26.65 -25.21 4.14
CA LYS A 75 -25.83 -25.88 3.10
C LYS A 75 -25.69 -25.10 1.80
N VAL A 76 -26.48 -24.06 1.60
CA VAL A 76 -26.55 -23.31 0.34
C VAL A 76 -26.17 -21.88 0.70
N ALA A 77 -24.88 -21.58 0.87
CA ALA A 77 -24.48 -20.17 1.02
C ALA A 77 -25.02 -19.35 -0.19
N PRO A 78 -25.45 -18.09 0.01
CA PRO A 78 -25.96 -17.29 -1.10
C PRO A 78 -24.90 -17.17 -2.20
N ASP A 79 -25.27 -17.55 -3.42
CA ASP A 79 -24.49 -17.28 -4.63
C ASP A 79 -24.43 -15.76 -4.79
N ARG A 80 -23.26 -15.17 -4.50
CA ARG A 80 -22.99 -13.77 -4.78
C ARG A 80 -23.12 -13.54 -6.30
N VAL A 81 -23.81 -12.48 -6.66
CA VAL A 81 -24.28 -12.22 -8.03
C VAL A 81 -23.12 -12.25 -9.04
N SER A 82 -23.25 -13.07 -10.09
CA SER A 82 -22.25 -13.25 -11.14
C SER A 82 -21.88 -11.92 -11.81
N GLY A 83 -20.73 -11.33 -11.45
CA GLY A 83 -20.21 -10.13 -12.08
C GLY A 83 -19.07 -9.46 -11.31
N GLU A 84 -19.07 -9.57 -9.99
CA GLU A 84 -17.95 -9.16 -9.16
C GLU A 84 -17.00 -10.36 -9.03
N ARG A 85 -15.71 -10.16 -9.33
CA ARG A 85 -14.71 -11.19 -9.00
C ARG A 85 -14.71 -11.32 -7.49
N ASP A 86 -15.06 -12.50 -7.00
CA ASP A 86 -14.98 -12.81 -5.58
C ASP A 86 -13.60 -12.46 -5.05
N LEU A 87 -13.58 -11.88 -3.86
CA LEU A 87 -12.35 -11.68 -3.11
C LEU A 87 -11.71 -13.06 -2.91
N THR A 88 -10.54 -13.28 -3.50
CA THR A 88 -9.86 -14.57 -3.36
C THR A 88 -9.01 -14.58 -2.09
N LYS A 89 -8.68 -15.77 -1.58
CA LYS A 89 -7.65 -15.92 -0.53
C LYS A 89 -6.36 -15.18 -0.85
N ALA A 90 -5.94 -15.22 -2.12
CA ALA A 90 -4.74 -14.53 -2.57
C ALA A 90 -4.86 -13.00 -2.48
N ASP A 91 -6.05 -12.44 -2.75
CA ASP A 91 -6.31 -11.00 -2.61
C ASP A 91 -6.29 -10.58 -1.14
N ILE A 92 -6.88 -11.39 -0.25
CA ILE A 92 -6.84 -11.19 1.21
C ILE A 92 -5.39 -11.20 1.70
N TYR A 93 -4.62 -12.23 1.35
CA TYR A 93 -3.22 -12.33 1.77
C TYR A 93 -2.38 -11.16 1.26
N LYS A 94 -2.63 -10.73 0.02
CA LYS A 94 -1.97 -9.56 -0.55
C LYS A 94 -2.38 -8.28 0.19
N GLY A 95 -3.64 -8.17 0.60
CA GLY A 95 -4.15 -7.06 1.41
C GLY A 95 -3.36 -6.92 2.71
N VAL A 96 -3.17 -8.02 3.45
CA VAL A 96 -2.37 -8.02 4.69
C VAL A 96 -0.91 -7.72 4.41
N LYS A 97 -0.28 -8.41 3.45
CA LYS A 97 1.13 -8.18 3.06
C LYS A 97 1.43 -6.76 2.60
N THR A 98 0.41 -6.02 2.15
CA THR A 98 0.55 -4.63 1.71
C THR A 98 0.07 -3.64 2.76
N GLY A 99 -0.28 -4.09 3.97
CA GLY A 99 -0.76 -3.28 5.08
C GLY A 99 -2.08 -2.56 4.78
N ARG A 100 -2.87 -3.05 3.82
CA ARG A 100 -4.16 -2.45 3.44
C ARG A 100 -5.29 -2.89 4.34
N ILE A 101 -5.15 -4.06 4.94
CA ILE A 101 -6.03 -4.64 5.96
C ILE A 101 -5.14 -5.30 7.01
N THR A 102 -5.65 -5.40 8.22
CA THR A 102 -5.02 -6.08 9.35
C THR A 102 -5.22 -7.59 9.28
N ARG A 103 -4.45 -8.33 10.07
CA ARG A 103 -4.60 -9.79 10.22
C ARG A 103 -5.98 -10.17 10.78
N GLY A 104 -6.53 -9.38 11.70
CA GLY A 104 -7.88 -9.56 12.23
C GLY A 104 -8.95 -9.39 11.16
N GLU A 105 -8.89 -8.29 10.40
CA GLU A 105 -9.80 -8.07 9.25
C GLU A 105 -9.66 -9.17 8.19
N ALA A 106 -8.47 -9.70 7.98
CA ALA A 106 -8.24 -10.81 7.06
C ALA A 106 -8.82 -12.14 7.58
N SER A 107 -8.82 -12.37 8.89
CA SER A 107 -9.46 -13.54 9.50
C SER A 107 -10.98 -13.50 9.27
N GLU A 108 -11.61 -12.35 9.54
CA GLU A 108 -13.04 -12.13 9.26
C GLU A 108 -13.39 -12.39 7.78
N LEU A 109 -12.58 -11.86 6.86
CA LEU A 109 -12.79 -12.06 5.41
C LEU A 109 -12.61 -13.52 4.98
N LEU A 110 -11.75 -14.29 5.65
CA LEU A 110 -11.61 -15.72 5.40
C LEU A 110 -12.82 -16.49 5.96
N THR A 111 -13.33 -16.10 7.13
CA THR A 111 -14.56 -16.68 7.67
C THR A 111 -15.76 -16.43 6.76
N ASP A 112 -15.85 -15.25 6.15
CA ASP A 112 -16.87 -14.92 5.14
C ASP A 112 -16.74 -15.76 3.86
N LEU A 113 -15.55 -16.27 3.55
CA LEU A 113 -15.32 -17.23 2.46
C LEU A 113 -15.65 -18.69 2.86
N GLY A 114 -16.06 -18.92 4.11
CA GLY A 114 -16.51 -20.21 4.61
C GLY A 114 -15.42 -21.03 5.31
N PHE A 115 -14.28 -20.44 5.66
CA PHE A 115 -13.30 -21.06 6.55
C PHE A 115 -13.74 -20.88 8.01
N ASP A 116 -13.47 -21.85 8.88
CA ASP A 116 -13.60 -21.59 10.31
C ASP A 116 -12.45 -20.72 10.86
N GLU A 117 -12.55 -20.27 12.11
CA GLU A 117 -11.59 -19.36 12.73
C GLU A 117 -10.20 -20.00 12.84
N ASP A 118 -10.12 -21.29 13.21
CA ASP A 118 -8.86 -22.03 13.30
C ASP A 118 -8.22 -22.22 11.92
N GLU A 119 -9.03 -22.52 10.91
CA GLU A 119 -8.61 -22.62 9.51
C GLU A 119 -8.11 -21.28 8.97
N ALA A 120 -8.80 -20.18 9.28
CA ALA A 120 -8.41 -18.83 8.88
C ALA A 120 -7.06 -18.45 9.49
N ASP A 121 -6.88 -18.68 10.78
CA ASP A 121 -5.63 -18.41 11.49
C ASP A 121 -4.48 -19.25 10.95
N PHE A 122 -4.70 -20.54 10.70
CA PHE A 122 -3.70 -21.41 10.08
C PHE A 122 -3.32 -20.93 8.68
N LEU A 123 -4.30 -20.55 7.86
CA LEU A 123 -4.09 -20.04 6.51
C LEU A 123 -3.29 -18.73 6.52
N LEU A 124 -3.59 -17.82 7.45
CA LEU A 124 -2.83 -16.60 7.64
C LEU A 124 -1.41 -16.91 8.11
N PHE A 125 -1.22 -17.85 9.03
CA PHE A 125 0.10 -18.24 9.54
C PHE A 125 1.03 -18.79 8.46
N ILE A 126 0.54 -19.70 7.62
CA ILE A 126 1.38 -20.31 6.57
C ILE A 126 1.65 -19.36 5.39
N ASN A 127 0.76 -18.40 5.11
CA ASN A 127 0.88 -17.50 3.96
C ASN A 127 1.50 -16.14 4.31
N ILE A 128 1.39 -15.74 5.58
CA ILE A 128 1.78 -14.45 6.14
C ILE A 128 2.45 -14.76 7.49
N PRO A 129 3.74 -15.14 7.46
CA PRO A 129 4.50 -15.37 8.69
C PRO A 129 4.47 -14.10 9.56
N GLU A 130 4.43 -14.26 10.87
CA GLU A 130 4.56 -13.14 11.82
C GLU A 130 5.99 -12.60 11.77
N ASP A 131 6.28 -11.72 10.81
CA ASP A 131 7.38 -10.77 10.96
C ASP A 131 6.81 -9.58 11.73
N GLU A 132 6.96 -9.58 13.07
CA GLU A 132 6.71 -8.48 14.02
C GLU A 132 6.07 -7.22 13.39
N GLU A 133 4.76 -7.25 13.11
CA GLU A 133 4.02 -6.12 12.56
C GLU A 133 3.59 -5.20 13.71
N ASP A 134 4.36 -4.13 13.98
CA ASP A 134 3.76 -2.94 14.58
C ASP A 134 3.09 -2.09 13.50
N GLU A 135 1.79 -1.88 13.73
CA GLU A 135 1.01 -0.68 13.44
C GLU A 135 1.07 -0.09 12.03
N VAL A 136 0.01 -0.35 11.27
CA VAL A 136 -0.43 0.50 10.16
C VAL A 136 -0.86 1.86 10.72
N VAL A 137 0.09 2.78 10.83
CA VAL A 137 -0.20 4.22 10.85
C VAL A 137 0.35 4.81 9.56
N ALA A 138 -0.52 4.91 8.56
CA ALA A 138 -0.32 5.78 7.40
C ALA A 138 -0.37 7.26 7.80
N GLN A 139 0.44 7.68 8.78
CA GLN A 139 0.89 9.06 8.87
C GLN A 139 2.07 9.17 7.89
N ARG A 140 2.08 10.26 7.11
CA ARG A 140 3.11 10.60 6.12
C ARG A 140 4.54 10.34 6.64
N ALA A 141 5.01 9.10 6.50
CA ALA A 141 6.32 8.69 6.94
C ALA A 141 7.32 9.20 5.90
N LEU A 142 8.46 9.68 6.39
CA LEU A 142 9.56 10.09 5.51
C LEU A 142 9.96 8.90 4.64
N THR A 143 10.10 9.09 3.34
CA THR A 143 10.64 8.03 2.48
C THR A 143 12.15 7.92 2.68
N LYS A 144 12.74 6.79 2.26
CA LYS A 144 14.21 6.66 2.14
C LYS A 144 14.84 7.84 1.40
N ALA A 145 14.19 8.33 0.33
CA ALA A 145 14.68 9.45 -0.46
C ALA A 145 14.66 10.76 0.34
N ASP A 146 13.63 11.00 1.16
CA ASP A 146 13.54 12.18 2.01
C ASP A 146 14.61 12.17 3.10
N ILE A 147 14.87 11.01 3.72
CA ILE A 147 15.94 10.82 4.72
C ILE A 147 17.30 11.12 4.10
N LEU A 148 17.62 10.51 2.96
CA LEU A 148 18.91 10.74 2.28
C LEU A 148 19.05 12.19 1.78
N LYS A 149 17.97 12.83 1.37
CA LYS A 149 17.95 14.26 1.01
C LYS A 149 18.19 15.15 2.25
N GLY A 150 17.56 14.83 3.38
CA GLY A 150 17.79 15.49 4.65
C GLY A 150 19.25 15.39 5.09
N LEU A 151 19.85 14.20 4.95
CA LEU A 151 21.28 14.00 5.21
C LEU A 151 22.16 14.81 4.25
N LYS A 152 21.83 14.83 2.95
CA LYS A 152 22.55 15.63 1.93
C LYS A 152 22.52 17.13 2.17
N THR A 153 21.42 17.60 2.75
CA THR A 153 21.20 19.02 3.05
C THR A 153 21.60 19.37 4.49
N GLU A 154 22.23 18.43 5.20
CA GLU A 154 22.68 18.57 6.59
C GLU A 154 21.54 18.95 7.58
N VAL A 155 20.29 18.69 7.20
CA VAL A 155 19.11 18.88 8.05
C VAL A 155 19.06 17.82 9.15
N ILE A 156 19.63 16.64 8.89
CA ILE A 156 19.82 15.57 9.85
C ILE A 156 21.25 15.03 9.76
N THR A 157 21.74 14.47 10.85
CA THR A 157 23.06 13.85 10.95
C THR A 157 23.04 12.40 10.46
N ARG A 158 24.22 11.82 10.20
CA ARG A 158 24.35 10.41 9.79
C ARG A 158 23.76 9.42 10.81
N PRO A 159 24.00 9.54 12.13
CA PRO A 159 23.37 8.66 13.11
C PRO A 159 21.84 8.76 13.09
N GLU A 160 21.29 9.97 12.97
CA GLU A 160 19.83 10.17 12.87
C GLU A 160 19.26 9.59 11.58
N ALA A 161 19.97 9.71 10.45
CA ALA A 161 19.58 9.08 9.20
C ALA A 161 19.58 7.54 9.33
N LYS A 162 20.56 6.96 10.04
CA LYS A 162 20.58 5.52 10.32
C LYS A 162 19.36 5.09 11.13
N THR A 163 19.08 5.76 12.26
CA THR A 163 17.91 5.46 13.09
C THR A 163 16.62 5.52 12.27
N ARG A 164 16.43 6.58 11.47
CA ARG A 164 15.23 6.70 10.64
C ARG A 164 15.12 5.64 9.54
N LEU A 165 16.23 5.11 9.04
CA LEU A 165 16.21 3.98 8.10
C LEU A 165 15.82 2.68 8.82
N LEU A 166 16.26 2.48 10.05
CA LEU A 166 15.82 1.34 10.88
C LEU A 166 14.32 1.45 11.19
N ASP A 167 13.81 2.67 11.45
CA ASP A 167 12.38 2.93 11.64
C ASP A 167 11.56 2.63 10.37
N LEU A 168 12.18 2.74 9.18
CA LEU A 168 11.62 2.28 7.90
C LEU A 168 11.82 0.78 7.65
N ARG A 169 12.17 0.01 8.69
CA ARG A 169 12.36 -1.44 8.66
C ARG A 169 13.51 -1.91 7.75
N TYR A 170 14.49 -1.04 7.45
CA TYR A 170 15.75 -1.53 6.89
C TYR A 170 16.53 -2.28 7.98
N SER A 171 17.16 -3.40 7.61
CA SER A 171 18.09 -4.06 8.52
C SER A 171 19.29 -3.16 8.83
N ASP A 172 19.99 -3.39 9.95
CA ASP A 172 21.20 -2.61 10.28
C ASP A 172 22.25 -2.66 9.15
N LEU A 173 22.40 -3.83 8.52
CA LEU A 173 23.29 -4.03 7.39
C LEU A 173 22.84 -3.24 6.15
N ASP A 174 21.55 -3.24 5.84
CA ASP A 174 21.01 -2.50 4.69
C ASP A 174 21.06 -0.99 4.92
N ALA A 175 20.74 -0.51 6.12
CA ALA A 175 20.84 0.89 6.48
C ALA A 175 22.28 1.39 6.33
N GLU A 176 23.27 0.64 6.83
CA GLU A 176 24.70 0.95 6.64
C GLU A 176 25.11 0.90 5.17
N PHE A 177 24.63 -0.08 4.41
CA PHE A 177 24.92 -0.18 2.99
C PHE A 177 24.38 1.03 2.20
N LEU A 178 23.16 1.47 2.50
CA LEU A 178 22.55 2.66 1.90
C LEU A 178 23.31 3.94 2.24
N LEU A 179 23.77 4.08 3.48
CA LEU A 179 24.60 5.22 3.89
C LEU A 179 25.97 5.19 3.21
N LYS A 180 26.57 4.01 2.99
CA LYS A 180 27.82 3.90 2.21
C LYS A 180 27.63 4.27 0.73
N ILE A 181 26.52 3.86 0.12
CA ILE A 181 26.17 4.29 -1.25
C ILE A 181 26.06 5.81 -1.29
N PHE A 182 25.38 6.39 -0.30
CA PHE A 182 25.22 7.83 -0.17
C PHE A 182 26.57 8.54 -0.02
N ASP A 183 27.42 8.09 0.91
CA ASP A 183 28.77 8.63 1.15
C ASP A 183 29.62 8.58 -0.13
N ALA A 184 29.51 7.49 -0.92
CA ALA A 184 30.22 7.36 -2.19
C ALA A 184 29.72 8.32 -3.27
N GLN A 185 28.45 8.75 -3.20
CA GLN A 185 27.85 9.70 -4.15
C GLN A 185 28.09 11.16 -3.75
N VAL A 186 28.19 11.45 -2.46
CA VAL A 186 28.58 12.77 -1.96
C VAL A 186 30.09 12.89 -2.08
N LYS A 187 30.56 13.37 -3.25
CA LYS A 187 31.92 13.94 -3.33
C LYS A 187 32.09 14.92 -2.16
N PRO A 188 33.23 14.91 -1.45
CA PRO A 188 33.46 15.86 -0.37
C PRO A 188 33.14 17.26 -0.89
N PRO A 189 32.42 18.09 -0.12
CA PRO A 189 32.16 19.47 -0.51
C PRO A 189 33.52 20.08 -0.83
N VAL A 190 33.73 20.40 -2.10
CA VAL A 190 34.86 21.24 -2.50
C VAL A 190 34.54 22.55 -1.80
N ASP A 191 35.36 22.93 -0.82
CA ASP A 191 35.29 24.25 -0.20
C ASP A 191 35.00 25.26 -1.30
N PRO A 192 34.05 26.21 -1.11
CA PRO A 192 33.75 27.18 -2.14
C PRO A 192 35.08 27.84 -2.51
N LYS A 193 35.61 27.50 -3.69
CA LYS A 193 36.87 28.06 -4.17
C LYS A 193 36.69 29.56 -4.07
N LEU A 194 37.34 30.18 -3.09
CA LEU A 194 37.46 31.62 -3.05
C LEU A 194 38.00 31.99 -4.42
N LYS A 195 37.27 32.86 -5.13
CA LYS A 195 37.70 33.26 -6.47
C LYS A 195 38.98 34.06 -6.29
N GLU A 196 40.11 33.38 -6.44
CA GLU A 196 41.41 34.02 -6.52
C GLU A 196 41.44 34.90 -7.77
N ALA A 197 42.12 36.04 -7.67
CA ALA A 197 42.29 36.92 -8.81
C ALA A 197 43.02 36.17 -9.93
N SER A 198 42.49 36.23 -11.16
CA SER A 198 43.19 35.58 -12.27
C SER A 198 44.47 36.34 -12.61
N LYS A 199 45.42 35.70 -13.30
CA LYS A 199 46.59 36.38 -13.88
C LYS A 199 46.22 37.65 -14.66
N ALA A 200 45.09 37.64 -15.36
CA ALA A 200 44.62 38.81 -16.11
C ALA A 200 44.17 39.95 -15.19
N ASP A 201 43.50 39.62 -14.08
CA ASP A 201 43.03 40.59 -13.10
C ASP A 201 44.20 41.23 -12.34
N ILE A 202 45.20 40.42 -11.97
CA ILE A 202 46.44 40.89 -11.32
C ILE A 202 47.17 41.88 -12.24
N LEU A 203 47.36 41.50 -13.51
CA LEU A 203 48.00 42.38 -14.50
C LEU A 203 47.23 43.67 -14.75
N LEU A 204 45.89 43.59 -14.78
CA LEU A 204 45.03 44.76 -14.94
C LEU A 204 45.11 45.67 -13.71
N GLY A 205 45.21 45.10 -12.51
CA GLY A 205 45.43 45.82 -11.26
C GLY A 205 46.73 46.60 -11.27
N VAL A 206 47.84 45.96 -11.65
CA VAL A 206 49.15 46.63 -11.80
C VAL A 206 49.09 47.73 -12.87
N LYS A 207 48.50 47.45 -14.04
CA LYS A 207 48.39 48.42 -15.14
C LYS A 207 47.53 49.66 -14.79
N LYS A 208 46.57 49.51 -13.89
CA LYS A 208 45.69 50.58 -13.41
C LYS A 208 46.19 51.23 -12.11
N ASP A 209 47.40 50.90 -11.66
CA ASP A 209 47.98 51.37 -10.40
C ASP A 209 47.10 51.05 -9.17
N LEU A 210 46.27 49.99 -9.24
CA LEU A 210 45.43 49.51 -8.13
C LEU A 210 46.21 48.65 -7.14
N ILE A 211 47.27 48.01 -7.61
CA ILE A 211 48.28 47.29 -6.83
C ILE A 211 49.66 47.61 -7.41
N THR A 212 50.69 47.53 -6.58
CA THR A 212 52.08 47.76 -7.00
C THR A 212 52.63 46.56 -7.79
N PRO A 213 53.67 46.75 -8.62
CA PRO A 213 54.33 45.64 -9.31
C PRO A 213 54.86 44.55 -8.36
N SER A 214 55.35 44.94 -7.17
CA SER A 214 55.82 43.99 -6.16
C SER A 214 54.67 43.16 -5.57
N GLU A 215 53.49 43.76 -5.35
CA GLU A 215 52.30 43.03 -4.89
C GLU A 215 51.79 42.09 -5.98
N GLY A 216 51.77 42.56 -7.23
CA GLY A 216 51.43 41.72 -8.39
C GLY A 216 52.39 40.53 -8.55
N TYR A 217 53.67 40.70 -8.22
CA TYR A 217 54.67 39.63 -8.25
C TYR A 217 54.36 38.55 -7.22
N THR A 218 54.11 38.94 -5.96
CA THR A 218 53.73 37.99 -4.90
C THR A 218 52.43 37.25 -5.24
N MET A 219 51.42 37.95 -5.77
CA MET A 219 50.16 37.31 -6.18
C MET A 219 50.33 36.32 -7.34
N LEU A 220 51.33 36.52 -8.22
CA LEU A 220 51.64 35.54 -9.27
C LEU A 220 52.38 34.32 -8.72
N LEU A 221 53.26 34.50 -7.73
CA LEU A 221 53.89 33.36 -7.04
C LEU A 221 52.85 32.50 -6.30
N ASP A 222 51.84 33.14 -5.69
CA ASP A 222 50.72 32.45 -5.02
C ASP A 222 49.84 31.65 -6.00
N LEU A 223 49.91 31.96 -7.30
CA LEU A 223 49.29 31.20 -8.40
C LEU A 223 50.25 30.16 -9.03
N ASP A 224 51.30 29.76 -8.32
CA ASP A 224 52.31 28.79 -8.73
C ASP A 224 53.14 29.18 -9.98
N PHE A 225 53.24 30.47 -10.31
CA PHE A 225 54.22 30.92 -11.31
C PHE A 225 55.62 30.90 -10.70
N THR A 226 56.63 30.50 -11.49
CA THR A 226 58.02 30.61 -11.04
C THR A 226 58.44 32.08 -10.91
N PRO A 227 59.42 32.42 -10.06
CA PRO A 227 59.99 33.76 -9.95
C PRO A 227 60.29 34.41 -11.31
N GLU A 228 60.96 33.68 -12.19
CA GLU A 228 61.36 34.16 -13.52
C GLU A 228 60.13 34.39 -14.42
N ALA A 229 59.12 33.54 -14.30
CA ALA A 229 57.88 33.69 -15.06
C ALA A 229 57.05 34.89 -14.56
N ALA A 230 56.97 35.10 -13.25
CA ALA A 230 56.27 36.23 -12.64
C ALA A 230 56.90 37.56 -13.06
N ASP A 231 58.23 37.66 -12.98
CA ASP A 231 58.99 38.83 -13.43
C ASP A 231 58.79 39.09 -14.91
N PHE A 232 58.92 38.07 -15.76
CA PHE A 232 58.70 38.20 -17.20
C PHE A 232 57.27 38.65 -17.53
N ILE A 233 56.26 38.10 -16.83
CA ILE A 233 54.85 38.45 -17.03
C ILE A 233 54.59 39.93 -16.71
N LEU A 234 55.14 40.42 -15.59
CA LEU A 234 54.98 41.82 -15.19
C LEU A 234 55.77 42.75 -16.11
N MET A 235 57.00 42.40 -16.48
CA MET A 235 57.84 43.19 -17.36
C MET A 235 57.23 43.36 -18.76
N VAL A 236 56.72 42.27 -19.36
CA VAL A 236 56.20 42.30 -20.74
C VAL A 236 54.81 42.92 -20.84
N LYS A 237 53.98 42.85 -19.78
CA LYS A 237 52.56 43.25 -19.84
C LYS A 237 52.20 44.51 -19.03
N ALA A 238 53.06 44.98 -18.13
CA ALA A 238 52.85 46.23 -17.41
C ALA A 238 53.44 47.45 -18.14
N GLU A 239 54.31 47.28 -19.14
CA GLU A 239 54.74 48.39 -19.97
C GLU A 239 53.54 48.96 -20.78
N LYS A 240 53.30 50.26 -20.63
CA LYS A 240 52.41 51.01 -21.52
C LYS A 240 52.96 50.88 -22.94
N SER A 241 52.35 49.99 -23.73
CA SER A 241 52.57 49.97 -25.18
C SER A 241 52.40 51.39 -25.72
N ALA A 242 53.46 51.94 -26.29
CA ALA A 242 53.48 53.26 -26.92
C ALA A 242 52.67 53.31 -28.25
N PHE A 243 51.95 52.24 -28.58
CA PHE A 243 51.23 52.06 -29.85
C PHE A 243 49.72 51.83 -29.68
N SER A 244 49.07 52.42 -28.68
CA SER A 244 47.59 52.53 -28.72
C SER A 244 47.20 53.74 -29.57
N PRO A 245 46.58 53.57 -30.76
CA PRO A 245 46.09 54.69 -31.55
C PRO A 245 44.91 55.36 -30.83
N VAL A 246 44.88 56.70 -30.90
CA VAL A 246 43.82 57.59 -30.41
C VAL A 246 42.59 57.50 -31.32
#